data_AF-A0A679FA42-F1
#
_entry.id   AF-A0A679FA42-F1
#
_cell.length_a   1.000
_cell.length_b   1.000
_cell.length_c   1.000
_cell.angle_alpha   90.00
_cell.angle_beta   90.00
_cell.angle_gamma   90.00
#
_symmetry.space_group_name_H-M   'P 1'
#
loop_
_entity.id
_entity.type
_entity.pdbx_description
1 polymer ?
#
loop_
_entity_poly.entity_id
_entity_poly.type
_entity_poly.pdbx_seq_one_letter_code
_entity_poly.pdbx_strand_id
1 'polypeptide(L)'
;MSKTSTIFFDADIDVLAARTRTLADDLARLHADGCPTDADLADAPLLDNWVVAARMLPALAGSVFGHPVMGDRPRIITSDLFALDAAAGWARTAGRFYRLGRPGGAARGRDQ
;
A
#
# COMPACT_ATOMS: atom_id res chain seq x y z
N MET A 1 -8.04 -8.49 29.47
CA MET A 1 -7.67 -8.90 28.09
C MET A 1 -7.58 -7.63 27.26
N SER A 2 -6.38 -7.22 26.83
CA SER A 2 -6.26 -6.01 26.01
C SER A 2 -6.84 -6.31 24.62
N LYS A 3 -7.78 -5.49 24.16
CA LYS A 3 -8.38 -5.60 22.83
C LYS A 3 -7.26 -5.44 21.78
N THR A 4 -7.14 -6.43 20.90
CA THR A 4 -6.41 -6.34 19.63
C THR A 4 -7.04 -5.21 18.81
N SER A 5 -6.39 -4.05 18.75
CA SER A 5 -6.84 -2.92 17.93
C SER A 5 -5.99 -2.86 16.67
N THR A 6 -6.25 -3.80 15.76
CA THR A 6 -5.75 -3.68 14.39
C THR A 6 -6.40 -2.45 13.75
N ILE A 7 -5.55 -1.54 13.28
CA ILE A 7 -5.96 -0.35 12.52
C ILE A 7 -5.89 -0.72 11.04
N PHE A 8 -7.02 -0.59 10.35
CA PHE A 8 -7.07 -0.61 8.89
C PHE A 8 -7.06 0.82 8.39
N PHE A 9 -6.19 1.11 7.42
CA PHE A 9 -6.02 2.46 6.87
C PHE A 9 -6.96 2.75 5.70
N ASP A 10 -7.77 1.76 5.32
CA ASP A 10 -8.94 1.90 4.44
C ASP A 10 -10.20 1.61 5.26
N ALA A 11 -11.29 2.33 4.98
CA ALA A 11 -12.53 2.26 5.75
C ALA A 11 -13.27 0.93 5.58
N ASP A 12 -13.01 0.21 4.48
CA ASP A 12 -13.61 -1.10 4.20
C ASP A 12 -12.57 -2.03 3.55
N ILE A 13 -11.96 -2.89 4.37
CA ILE A 13 -10.88 -3.78 3.94
C ILE A 13 -11.37 -4.87 2.98
N ASP A 14 -12.64 -5.27 3.06
CA ASP A 14 -13.22 -6.29 2.19
C ASP A 14 -13.45 -5.72 0.80
N VAL A 15 -13.97 -4.49 0.72
CA VAL A 15 -14.09 -3.73 -0.53
C VAL A 15 -12.71 -3.50 -1.15
N LEU A 16 -11.72 -3.09 -0.35
CA LEU A 16 -10.36 -2.89 -0.85
C LEU A 16 -9.73 -4.20 -1.37
N ALA A 17 -9.92 -5.31 -0.66
CA ALA A 17 -9.43 -6.61 -1.08
C ALA A 17 -10.08 -7.07 -2.39
N ALA A 18 -11.39 -6.84 -2.55
CA ALA A 18 -12.10 -7.12 -3.80
C ALA A 18 -11.57 -6.25 -4.95
N ARG A 19 -11.44 -4.94 -4.75
CA ARG A 19 -10.88 -4.00 -5.74
C ARG A 19 -9.46 -4.36 -6.16
N THR A 20 -8.63 -4.80 -5.22
CA THR A 20 -7.24 -5.19 -5.51
C THR A 20 -7.19 -6.46 -6.36
N ARG A 21 -8.12 -7.40 -6.17
CA ARG A 21 -8.25 -8.58 -7.05
C ARG A 21 -8.65 -8.17 -8.46
N THR A 22 -9.70 -7.36 -8.60
CA THR A 22 -10.12 -6.83 -9.91
C THR A 22 -8.98 -6.08 -10.62
N LEU A 23 -8.27 -5.20 -9.92
CA LEU A 23 -7.12 -4.50 -10.47
C LEU A 23 -6.01 -5.47 -10.93
N ALA A 24 -5.72 -6.51 -10.17
CA ALA A 24 -4.71 -7.49 -10.55
C ALA A 24 -5.10 -8.24 -11.84
N ASP A 25 -6.37 -8.61 -11.96
CA ASP A 25 -6.89 -9.29 -13.16
C ASP A 25 -6.86 -8.37 -14.38
N ASP A 26 -7.27 -7.10 -14.22
CA ASP A 26 -7.22 -6.09 -15.29
C ASP A 26 -5.77 -5.82 -15.74
N LEU A 27 -4.82 -5.69 -14.81
CA LEU A 27 -3.41 -5.49 -15.16
C LEU A 27 -2.82 -6.69 -15.89
N ALA A 28 -3.19 -7.91 -15.52
CA ALA A 28 -2.75 -9.12 -16.22
C ALA A 28 -3.28 -9.16 -17.65
N ARG A 29 -4.56 -8.84 -17.84
CA ARG A 29 -5.21 -8.73 -19.15
C ARG A 29 -4.57 -7.64 -20.01
N LEU A 30 -4.40 -6.43 -19.48
CA LEU A 30 -3.72 -5.33 -20.16
C LEU A 30 -2.27 -5.66 -20.54
N HIS A 31 -1.55 -6.42 -19.71
CA HIS A 31 -0.19 -6.86 -20.03
C HIS A 31 -0.16 -7.86 -21.19
N ALA A 32 -1.15 -8.75 -21.28
CA ALA A 32 -1.27 -9.73 -22.35
C ALA A 32 -1.74 -9.11 -23.67
N ASP A 33 -2.76 -8.25 -23.61
CA ASP A 33 -3.47 -7.72 -24.79
C ASP A 33 -2.94 -6.36 -25.25
N GLY A 34 -2.25 -5.61 -24.38
CA GLY A 34 -1.65 -4.31 -24.66
C GLY A 34 -2.62 -3.12 -24.63
N CYS A 35 -3.94 -3.36 -24.56
CA CYS A 35 -4.96 -2.32 -24.52
C CYS A 35 -6.25 -2.78 -23.80
N PRO A 36 -7.09 -1.84 -23.32
CA PRO A 36 -8.45 -2.16 -22.87
C PRO A 36 -9.36 -2.54 -24.05
N THR A 37 -10.49 -3.18 -23.75
CA THR A 37 -11.55 -3.46 -24.71
C THR A 37 -12.48 -2.26 -24.89
N ASP A 38 -13.22 -2.22 -26.01
CA ASP A 38 -14.26 -1.21 -26.22
C ASP A 38 -15.33 -1.24 -25.10
N ALA A 39 -15.63 -2.41 -24.55
CA ALA A 39 -16.56 -2.57 -23.45
C ALA A 39 -16.04 -1.97 -22.13
N ASP A 40 -14.73 -2.08 -21.85
CA ASP A 40 -14.13 -1.40 -20.70
C ASP A 40 -14.29 0.12 -20.79
N LEU A 41 -14.25 0.67 -22.01
CA LEU A 41 -14.31 2.10 -22.27
C LEU A 41 -15.74 2.64 -22.43
N ALA A 42 -16.72 1.80 -22.77
CA ALA A 42 -18.10 2.22 -23.06
C ALA A 42 -18.77 2.95 -21.87
N ASP A 43 -18.55 2.44 -20.66
CA ASP A 43 -19.11 2.99 -19.41
C ASP A 43 -18.07 3.72 -18.54
N ALA A 44 -16.84 3.90 -19.04
CA ALA A 44 -15.77 4.55 -18.29
C ALA A 44 -16.04 6.05 -18.14
N PRO A 45 -15.76 6.66 -16.97
CA PRO A 45 -15.91 8.10 -16.80
C PRO A 45 -14.89 8.86 -17.65
N LEU A 46 -15.35 9.94 -18.30
CA LEU A 46 -14.48 10.89 -18.99
C LEU A 46 -13.70 11.73 -17.96
N LEU A 47 -12.36 11.61 -17.96
CA LEU A 47 -11.46 12.48 -17.20
C LEU A 47 -10.77 13.48 -18.16
N ASP A 48 -11.27 14.72 -18.18
CA ASP A 48 -10.73 15.79 -19.03
C ASP A 48 -9.60 16.58 -18.34
N ASN A 49 -8.73 17.23 -19.13
CA ASN A 49 -7.57 18.02 -18.66
C ASN A 49 -6.69 17.29 -17.63
N TRP A 50 -6.49 15.99 -17.83
CA TRP A 50 -5.77 15.15 -16.89
C TRP A 50 -4.27 15.47 -16.86
N VAL A 51 -3.68 15.35 -15.67
CA VAL A 51 -2.24 15.39 -15.42
C VAL A 51 -1.83 14.23 -14.53
N VAL A 52 -0.61 13.72 -14.68
CA VAL A 52 -0.07 12.73 -13.75
C VAL A 52 0.30 13.42 -12.45
N ALA A 53 -0.40 13.09 -11.36
CA ALA A 53 -0.13 13.61 -10.03
C ALA A 53 0.27 12.49 -9.06
N ALA A 54 1.19 12.79 -8.15
CA ALA A 54 1.55 11.89 -7.06
C ALA A 54 0.72 12.20 -5.80
N ARG A 55 0.29 11.15 -5.09
CA ARG A 55 -0.44 11.27 -3.83
C ARG A 55 0.37 10.67 -2.69
N MET A 56 0.30 11.29 -1.51
CA MET A 56 0.87 10.71 -0.30
C MET A 56 -0.11 9.71 0.30
N LEU A 57 0.38 8.49 0.55
CA LEU A 57 -0.35 7.44 1.23
C LEU A 57 0.36 7.09 2.55
N PRO A 58 -0.36 6.58 3.57
CA PRO A 58 0.26 6.14 4.81
C PRO A 58 1.35 5.09 4.53
N ALA A 59 2.51 5.23 5.16
CA ALA A 59 3.62 4.30 5.03
C ALA A 59 4.43 4.26 6.34
N LEU A 60 5.20 3.19 6.55
CA LEU A 60 6.14 3.11 7.67
C LEU A 60 7.52 3.58 7.23
N ALA A 61 8.24 4.24 8.14
CA ALA A 61 9.63 4.63 7.95
C ALA A 61 10.48 4.13 9.12
N GLY A 62 11.69 3.66 8.81
CA GLY A 62 12.62 3.14 9.81
C GLY A 62 13.71 2.24 9.22
N SER A 63 14.45 1.55 10.07
CA SER A 63 15.41 0.53 9.67
C SER A 63 14.69 -0.79 9.34
N VAL A 64 15.17 -1.49 8.31
CA VAL A 64 14.70 -2.84 7.95
C VAL A 64 15.85 -3.83 8.02
N PHE A 65 15.53 -5.06 8.42
CA PHE A 65 16.44 -6.19 8.45
C PHE A 65 15.81 -7.36 7.69
N GLY A 66 16.61 -8.09 6.91
CA GLY A 66 16.18 -9.26 6.15
C GLY A 66 15.28 -8.96 4.96
N HIS A 67 15.33 -7.75 4.37
CA HIS A 67 14.51 -7.44 3.20
C HIS A 67 14.97 -8.26 1.97
N PRO A 68 14.10 -9.05 1.31
CA PRO A 68 14.52 -10.03 0.30
C PRO A 68 15.18 -9.42 -0.94
N VAL A 69 14.90 -8.15 -1.23
CA VAL A 69 15.45 -7.43 -2.40
C VAL A 69 16.52 -6.42 -2.01
N MET A 70 16.47 -5.86 -0.81
CA MET A 70 17.31 -4.70 -0.44
C MET A 70 18.37 -5.03 0.61
N GLY A 71 18.27 -6.19 1.26
CA GLY A 71 19.01 -6.53 2.46
C GLY A 71 18.66 -5.62 3.64
N ASP A 72 19.58 -5.53 4.58
CA ASP A 72 19.45 -4.64 5.74
C ASP A 72 19.67 -3.19 5.32
N ARG A 73 18.79 -2.28 5.75
CA ARG A 73 18.91 -0.85 5.44
C ARG A 73 18.58 -0.02 6.69
N PRO A 74 19.39 1.01 7.00
CA PRO A 74 19.16 1.86 8.18
C PRO A 74 17.98 2.82 8.02
N ARG A 75 17.51 3.04 6.79
CA ARG A 75 16.35 3.89 6.51
C ARG A 75 15.65 3.45 5.24
N ILE A 76 14.38 3.12 5.37
CA ILE A 76 13.45 2.91 4.26
C ILE A 76 12.15 3.69 4.50
N ILE A 77 11.40 3.89 3.43
CA ILE A 77 9.96 4.15 3.49
C ILE A 77 9.32 2.95 2.80
N THR A 78 8.35 2.31 3.44
CA THR A 78 7.63 1.19 2.83
C THR A 78 6.72 1.67 1.72
N SER A 79 6.20 0.74 0.93
CA SER A 79 4.95 1.00 0.21
C SER A 79 3.78 1.21 1.18
N ASP A 80 2.62 1.55 0.62
CA ASP A 80 1.38 1.88 1.32
C ASP A 80 1.07 0.88 2.44
N LEU A 81 0.73 1.42 3.60
CA LEU A 81 0.35 0.70 4.81
C LEU A 81 -1.16 0.46 4.81
N PHE A 82 -1.56 -0.81 4.92
CA PHE A 82 -2.97 -1.21 4.89
C PHE A 82 -3.50 -1.65 6.25
N ALA A 83 -2.68 -2.35 7.03
CA ALA A 83 -3.03 -2.80 8.36
C ALA A 83 -1.85 -2.69 9.32
N LEU A 84 -2.14 -2.35 10.58
CA LEU A 84 -1.15 -2.22 11.64
C LEU A 84 -1.73 -2.72 12.94
N ASP A 85 -0.98 -3.55 13.65
CA ASP A 85 -1.16 -3.77 15.07
C ASP A 85 0.20 -3.62 15.75
N ALA A 86 0.45 -2.41 16.27
CA ALA A 86 1.72 -2.09 16.92
C ALA A 86 1.91 -2.87 18.23
N ALA A 87 0.83 -3.21 18.93
CA ALA A 87 0.90 -3.98 20.17
C ALA A 87 1.20 -5.46 19.90
N ALA A 88 0.61 -6.03 18.84
CA ALA A 88 0.93 -7.37 18.36
C ALA A 88 2.24 -7.43 17.53
N GLY A 89 2.84 -6.28 17.21
CA GLY A 89 4.17 -6.18 16.60
C GLY A 89 4.19 -6.53 15.11
N TRP A 90 3.13 -6.23 14.35
CA TRP A 90 3.11 -6.48 12.91
C TRP A 90 2.41 -5.38 12.10
N ALA A 91 2.78 -5.29 10.83
CA ALA A 91 2.13 -4.43 9.83
C ALA A 91 2.03 -5.14 8.49
N ARG A 92 1.01 -4.78 7.70
CA ARG A 92 0.84 -5.19 6.31
C ARG A 92 0.92 -3.97 5.40
N THR A 93 1.89 -3.97 4.48
CA THR A 93 2.02 -2.97 3.41
C THR A 93 1.51 -3.52 2.08
N ALA A 94 1.66 -2.83 0.95
CA ALA A 94 1.37 -3.43 -0.37
C ALA A 94 2.28 -4.66 -0.60
N GLY A 95 3.57 -4.52 -0.26
CA GLY A 95 4.61 -5.44 -0.72
C GLY A 95 4.91 -6.61 0.21
N ARG A 96 4.71 -6.49 1.53
CA ARG A 96 4.92 -7.60 2.50
C ARG A 96 4.27 -7.34 3.85
N PHE A 97 4.32 -8.37 4.71
CA PHE A 97 4.19 -8.21 6.15
C PHE A 97 5.54 -7.78 6.75
N TYR A 98 5.50 -6.96 7.77
CA TYR A 98 6.63 -6.60 8.61
C TYR A 98 6.37 -7.03 10.04
N ARG A 99 7.38 -7.64 10.67
CA ARG A 99 7.49 -7.67 12.13
C ARG A 99 8.04 -6.32 12.60
N LEU A 100 7.38 -5.72 13.57
CA LEU A 100 7.73 -4.40 14.08
C LEU A 100 8.69 -4.53 15.27
N GLY A 101 9.77 -3.76 15.22
CA GLY A 101 10.63 -3.51 16.37
C GLY A 101 10.05 -2.41 17.27
N ARG A 102 10.93 -1.75 18.03
CA ARG A 102 10.53 -0.62 18.87
C ARG A 102 10.12 0.58 17.99
N PRO A 103 9.05 1.31 18.33
CA PRO A 103 8.69 2.54 17.62
C PRO A 103 9.82 3.58 17.63
N GLY A 104 10.06 4.21 16.48
CA GLY A 104 11.15 5.19 16.30
C GLY A 104 10.83 6.63 16.76
N GLY A 105 9.67 6.86 17.38
CA GLY A 105 9.13 8.20 17.64
C GLY A 105 8.30 8.74 16.46
N ALA A 106 7.77 9.96 16.59
CA ALA A 106 7.02 10.60 15.51
C ALA A 106 7.92 10.84 14.28
N ALA A 107 7.39 10.61 13.09
CA ALA A 107 8.09 10.95 11.86
C ALA A 107 8.40 12.45 11.87
N ARG A 108 9.69 12.81 11.90
CA ARG A 108 10.09 14.19 11.58
C ARG A 108 9.84 14.39 10.10
N GLY A 109 8.95 15.31 9.75
CA GLY A 109 8.67 15.69 8.37
C GLY A 109 9.98 15.99 7.63
N ARG A 110 10.04 15.65 6.34
CA ARG A 110 11.14 16.09 5.47
C ARG A 110 10.94 17.56 5.14
N ASP A 111 11.15 18.40 6.14
CA ASP A 111 11.40 19.83 5.98
C ASP A 111 12.90 20.05 6.25
N GLN A 112 13.76 19.44 5.43
CA GLN A 112 15.17 19.77 5.20
C GLN A 112 15.54 19.40 3.77
#